data_AF-A0A5S9MHP3-F1
#
_entry.id   AF-A0A5S9MHP3-F1
#
_cell.length_a   1.000
_cell.length_b   1.000
_cell.length_c   1.000
_cell.angle_alpha   90.00
_cell.angle_beta   90.00
_cell.angle_gamma   90.00
#
_symmetry.space_group_name_H-M   'P 1'
#
loop_
_entity.id
_entity.type
_entity.pdbx_description
1 polymer ?
#
loop_
_entity_poly.entity_id
_entity_poly.type
_entity_poly.pdbx_seq_one_letter_code
_entity_poly.pdbx_strand_id
1 'polypeptide(L)' 'MKKWLLVMILFVLAILQSHQVAQAETAEWKKKLADLPEARIGASTGVVDGNIYVIGEVLIIKDIQIKLICMIPA' A
#
# COMPACT_ATOMS: atom_id res chain seq x y z
N MET A 1 -3.52 -21.51 47.04
CA MET A 1 -3.28 -21.96 45.65
C MET A 1 -4.12 -21.21 44.59
N LYS A 2 -5.39 -20.82 44.87
CA LYS A 2 -6.32 -20.23 43.87
C LYS A 2 -5.90 -18.88 43.25
N LYS A 3 -5.15 -18.04 43.97
CA LYS A 3 -4.63 -16.75 43.45
C LYS A 3 -3.59 -16.95 42.35
N TRP A 4 -2.74 -17.96 42.48
CA TRP A 4 -1.76 -18.34 41.46
C TRP A 4 -2.41 -18.97 40.24
N LEU A 5 -3.47 -19.75 40.44
CA LEU A 5 -4.29 -20.29 39.35
C LEU A 5 -4.91 -19.16 38.50
N LEU A 6 -5.41 -18.09 39.12
CA LEU A 6 -5.95 -16.93 38.40
C LEU A 6 -4.88 -16.17 37.61
N VAL A 7 -3.67 -16.01 38.16
CA VAL A 7 -2.56 -15.37 37.44
C VAL A 7 -2.12 -16.20 36.23
N MET A 8 -2.09 -17.52 36.36
CA MET A 8 -1.80 -18.42 35.25
C MET A 8 -2.85 -18.33 34.13
N ILE A 9 -4.14 -18.26 34.49
CA ILE A 9 -5.23 -18.11 33.52
C ILE A 9 -5.12 -16.77 32.79
N LEU A 10 -4.84 -15.67 33.50
CA LEU A 10 -4.65 -14.35 32.89
C LEU A 10 -3.45 -14.30 31.94
N PHE A 11 -2.36 -14.98 32.29
CA PHE A 11 -1.18 -15.08 31.44
C PHE A 11 -1.47 -15.85 30.15
N VAL A 12 -2.20 -16.96 30.23
CA VAL A 12 -2.64 -17.73 29.05
C VAL A 12 -3.60 -16.93 28.18
N LEU A 13 -4.54 -16.20 28.78
CA LEU A 13 -5.47 -15.34 28.03
C LEU A 13 -4.77 -14.18 27.31
N ALA A 14 -3.68 -13.65 27.87
CA ALA A 14 -2.88 -12.61 27.21
C ALA A 14 -2.13 -13.14 25.97
N ILE A 15 -1.66 -14.39 26.01
CA ILE A 15 -0.97 -15.03 24.87
C ILE A 15 -1.95 -15.36 23.74
N LEU A 16 -3.20 -15.66 24.07
CA LEU A 16 -4.26 -15.99 23.10
C LEU A 16 -4.82 -14.78 22.34
N GLN A 17 -4.33 -13.57 22.59
CA GLN A 17 -4.77 -12.38 21.86
C GLN A 17 -4.24 -12.42 20.42
N SER A 18 -5.16 -12.43 19.45
CA SER A 18 -4.82 -12.37 18.02
C SER A 18 -4.10 -11.06 17.70
N HIS A 19 -2.83 -11.15 17.35
CA HIS A 19 -2.10 -10.02 16.80
C HIS A 19 -2.53 -9.87 15.34
N GLN A 20 -3.39 -8.89 15.07
CA GLN A 20 -3.76 -8.52 13.70
C GLN A 20 -2.54 -7.83 13.07
N VAL A 21 -1.61 -8.62 12.54
CA VAL A 21 -0.54 -8.09 11.70
C VAL A 21 -1.17 -7.82 10.35
N ALA A 22 -1.24 -6.55 9.94
CA ALA A 22 -1.60 -6.21 8.57
C ALA A 22 -0.55 -6.84 7.64
N GLN A 23 -0.91 -7.97 7.04
CA GLN A 23 -0.10 -8.62 6.01
C GLN A 23 -0.35 -7.85 4.72
N ALA A 24 0.59 -6.99 4.34
CA ALA A 24 0.66 -6.50 2.97
C ALA A 24 1.32 -7.61 2.15
N GLU A 25 0.62 -8.10 1.13
CA GLU A 25 1.26 -8.95 0.12
C GLU A 25 2.45 -8.19 -0.47
N THR A 26 3.53 -8.92 -0.78
CA THR A 26 4.69 -8.31 -1.43
C THR A 26 4.28 -7.90 -2.84
N ALA A 27 3.87 -6.65 -2.99
CA ALA A 27 3.50 -6.12 -4.29
C ALA A 27 4.78 -5.98 -5.12
N GLU A 28 4.85 -6.77 -6.19
CA GLU A 28 5.95 -6.67 -7.14
C GLU A 28 5.66 -5.54 -8.13
N TRP A 29 6.69 -4.76 -8.43
CA TRP A 29 6.62 -3.79 -9.52
C TRP A 29 6.40 -4.53 -10.85
N LYS A 30 5.20 -4.43 -11.40
CA LYS A 30 4.89 -4.97 -12.73
C LYS A 30 5.65 -4.18 -13.79
N LYS A 31 5.80 -4.78 -14.98
CA LYS A 31 6.50 -4.14 -16.12
C LYS A 31 6.01 -2.71 -16.32
N LYS A 32 6.92 -1.82 -16.71
CA LYS A 32 6.60 -0.42 -17.06
C LYS A 32 5.39 -0.39 -18.00
N LEU A 33 4.36 0.36 -17.61
CA LEU A 33 3.23 0.66 -18.50
C LEU A 33 3.68 1.67 -19.58
N ALA A 34 2.78 1.97 -20.53
CA ALA A 34 3.03 3.00 -21.52
C ALA A 34 3.37 4.34 -20.85
N ASP A 35 4.24 5.12 -21.50
CA ASP A 35 4.55 6.48 -21.04
C ASP A 35 3.32 7.38 -21.16
N LEU A 36 3.16 8.29 -20.21
CA LEU A 36 2.17 9.35 -20.30
C LEU A 36 2.50 10.26 -21.50
N PRO A 37 1.50 10.76 -22.25
CA PRO A 37 1.74 11.68 -23.37
C PRO A 37 2.48 12.96 -22.95
N GLU A 38 2.31 13.38 -21.69
CA GLU A 38 2.97 14.55 -21.12
C GLU A 38 3.44 14.25 -19.70
N ALA A 39 4.64 14.74 -19.36
CA ALA A 39 5.23 14.56 -18.04
C ALA A 39 4.39 15.30 -16.98
N ARG A 40 4.23 14.65 -15.82
CA ARG A 40 3.22 14.99 -14.82
C ARG A 40 3.84 14.81 -13.43
N ILE A 41 3.90 15.89 -12.64
CA ILE A 41 4.38 15.89 -11.24
C ILE A 41 3.28 16.40 -10.31
N GLY A 42 2.94 15.62 -9.29
CA GLY A 42 1.95 16.00 -8.28
C GLY A 42 0.53 15.55 -8.59
N ALA A 43 0.34 14.65 -9.57
CA ALA A 43 -0.94 14.03 -9.88
C ALA A 43 -1.53 13.32 -8.67
N SER A 44 -2.86 13.35 -8.60
CA SER A 44 -3.60 12.32 -7.89
C SER A 44 -3.88 11.15 -8.84
N THR A 45 -3.81 9.92 -8.33
CA THR A 45 -4.16 8.71 -9.09
C THR A 45 -5.28 7.94 -8.41
N GLY A 46 -6.13 7.30 -9.21
CA GLY A 46 -7.24 6.47 -8.72
C GLY A 46 -7.60 5.36 -9.71
N VAL A 47 -8.22 4.29 -9.21
CA VAL A 47 -8.69 3.17 -10.05
C VAL A 47 -10.21 3.17 -10.08
N VAL A 48 -10.79 3.23 -11.28
CA VAL A 48 -12.25 3.12 -11.51
C VAL A 48 -12.47 2.08 -12.60
N ASP A 49 -13.28 1.07 -12.29
CA ASP A 49 -13.59 -0.05 -13.19
C ASP A 49 -12.33 -0.74 -13.78
N GLY A 50 -11.30 -0.90 -12.96
CA GLY A 50 -10.02 -1.53 -13.37
C GLY A 50 -9.11 -0.63 -14.21
N ASN A 51 -9.54 0.61 -14.51
CA ASN A 51 -8.73 1.59 -15.23
C ASN A 51 -8.07 2.57 -14.27
N ILE A 52 -6.81 2.91 -14.54
CA ILE A 52 -6.04 3.87 -13.76
C ILE A 52 -6.24 5.27 -14.35
N TYR A 53 -6.73 6.19 -13.53
CA TYR A 53 -6.91 7.60 -13.85
C TYR A 53 -5.83 8.42 -13.15
N VAL A 54 -5.22 9.33 -13.92
CA VAL A 54 -4.24 10.31 -13.45
C VAL A 54 -4.89 11.68 -13.59
N ILE A 55 -5.16 12.36 -12.46
CA ILE A 55 -5.99 13.56 -12.41
C ILE A 55 -5.21 14.71 -11.76
N GLY A 56 -5.26 15.87 -12.43
CA GLY A 56 -4.70 17.12 -11.96
C GLY A 56 -3.27 17.39 -12.45
N GLU A 57 -2.60 18.28 -11.72
CA GLU A 57 -1.19 18.69 -11.79
C GLU A 57 -0.73 19.70 -12.87
N VAL A 58 0.42 20.33 -12.60
CA VAL A 58 1.03 21.43 -13.38
C VAL A 58 2.42 21.02 -13.88
N LEU A 59 2.64 21.20 -15.18
CA LEU A 59 3.94 21.02 -15.83
C LEU A 59 4.90 22.15 -15.43
N ILE A 60 5.88 21.87 -14.57
CA ILE A 60 7.12 22.65 -14.50
C ILE A 60 8.25 21.64 -14.43
N ILE A 61 8.90 21.32 -15.57
CA ILE A 61 10.34 21.45 -15.93
C ILE A 61 10.51 20.71 -17.29
N LYS A 62 11.18 21.31 -18.28
CA LYS A 62 11.29 20.80 -19.66
C LYS A 62 12.17 19.55 -19.86
N ASP A 63 12.86 19.04 -18.83
CA ASP A 63 13.85 17.97 -18.99
C ASP A 63 13.90 16.96 -17.83
N ILE A 64 12.74 16.45 -17.36
CA ILE A 64 12.71 15.32 -16.42
C ILE A 64 11.90 14.17 -17.02
N GLN A 65 12.57 13.03 -17.25
CA GLN A 65 11.94 11.79 -17.71
C GLN A 65 11.33 11.05 -16.51
N ILE A 66 10.05 11.32 -16.21
CA ILE A 66 9.33 10.62 -15.15
C ILE A 66 8.72 9.34 -15.72
N LYS A 67 9.29 8.21 -15.33
CA LYS A 67 8.81 6.87 -15.69
C LYS A 67 7.73 6.46 -14.69
N LEU A 68 6.46 6.51 -15.10
CA LEU A 68 5.37 5.99 -14.28
C LEU A 68 5.50 4.46 -14.20
N ILE A 69 5.83 3.96 -13.01
CA ILE A 69 5.74 2.53 -12.70
C ILE A 69 4.52 2.38 -11.82
N CYS A 70 3.56 1.53 -12.23
CA CYS A 70 2.37 1.28 -11.45
C CYS A 70 2.60 0.04 -10.56
N MET A 71 2.42 0.20 -9.26
CA MET A 71 2.25 -0.92 -8.33
C MET A 71 0.78 -1.34 -8.39
N ILE A 72 0.49 -2.43 -9.10
CA ILE A 72 -0.86 -3.01 -9.14
C ILE A 72 -0.89 -4.07 -8.03
N PRO A 73 -1.56 -3.83 -6.87
CA PRO A 73 -1.82 -4.90 -5.92
C PRO A 73 -2.57 -6.02 -6.66
N ALA A 74 -2.18 -7.26 -6.39
CA ALA A 74 -2.76 -8.44 -7.03
C ALA A 74 -4.28 -8.52 -6.78
#